data_AF-A0AA37JT18-F1
#
_entry.id   AF-A0AA37JT18-F1
#
_cell.length_a   1.000
_cell.length_b   1.000
_cell.length_c   1.000
_cell.angle_alpha   90.00
_cell.angle_beta   90.00
_cell.angle_gamma   90.00
#
_symmetry.space_group_name_H-M   'P 1'
#
loop_
_entity.id
_entity.type
_entity.pdbx_description
1 polymer ?
#
loop_
_entity_poly.entity_id
_entity_poly.type
_entity_poly.pdbx_seq_one_letter_code
_entity_poly.pdbx_strand_id
1 'polypeptide(L)'
;MEAENKKARLKAKLRFTLVFAIALIVTTTGGIVTIVTAQKGISLLESKKAEYDNVFKKQAELNFQIEELFRDLNNLKTKRRNSSEHKHMQKLITKKRLLMENDIAMQADKSKYEVYKAMLEQIRVIQSSMDDLDRESKKRESNMEQLEKCRIKYQELTKNKLTKP
;
A
#
# COMPACT_ATOMS: atom_id res chain seq x y z
N MET A 1 -4.95 -58.31 68.62
CA MET A 1 -5.88 -57.64 67.69
C MET A 1 -5.62 -56.14 67.52
N GLU A 2 -5.32 -55.35 68.56
CA GLU A 2 -5.11 -53.89 68.40
C GLU A 2 -3.83 -53.48 67.64
N ALA A 3 -2.73 -54.21 67.81
CA ALA A 3 -1.45 -53.90 67.16
C ALA A 3 -1.46 -54.13 65.63
N GLU A 4 -2.21 -55.14 65.15
CA GLU A 4 -2.37 -55.41 63.72
C GLU A 4 -3.22 -54.35 63.02
N ASN A 5 -4.26 -53.84 63.71
CA ASN A 5 -5.12 -52.77 63.20
C ASN A 5 -4.35 -51.43 63.04
N LYS A 6 -3.42 -51.12 63.95
CA LYS A 6 -2.52 -49.96 63.82
C LYS A 6 -1.58 -50.07 62.62
N LYS A 7 -0.97 -51.23 62.37
CA LYS A 7 -0.09 -51.46 61.21
C LYS A 7 -0.84 -51.37 59.88
N ALA A 8 -2.04 -51.95 59.79
CA ALA A 8 -2.88 -51.88 58.60
C ALA A 8 -3.31 -50.43 58.28
N ARG A 9 -3.70 -49.65 59.31
CA ARG A 9 -4.01 -48.22 59.17
C ARG A 9 -2.81 -47.39 58.71
N LEU A 10 -1.61 -47.68 59.22
CA LEU A 10 -0.40 -46.97 58.83
C LEU A 10 -0.03 -47.24 57.36
N LYS A 11 -0.14 -48.49 56.91
CA LYS A 11 0.06 -48.89 55.51
C LYS A 11 -0.97 -48.26 54.56
N ALA A 12 -2.23 -48.16 55.00
CA ALA A 12 -3.29 -47.49 54.24
C ALA A 12 -3.04 -45.98 54.12
N LYS A 13 -2.65 -45.31 55.21
CA LYS A 13 -2.24 -43.89 55.17
C LYS A 13 -1.07 -43.66 54.23
N LEU A 14 -0.03 -44.51 54.28
CA LEU A 14 1.13 -44.42 53.40
C LEU A 14 0.76 -44.57 51.92
N ARG A 15 -0.10 -45.53 51.59
CA ARG A 15 -0.62 -45.71 50.21
C ARG A 15 -1.44 -44.50 49.76
N PHE A 16 -2.31 -43.98 50.63
CA PHE A 16 -3.08 -42.78 50.32
C PHE A 16 -2.17 -41.57 50.08
N THR A 17 -1.18 -41.33 50.94
CA THR A 17 -0.20 -40.25 50.78
C THR A 17 0.58 -40.39 49.48
N LEU A 18 0.98 -41.61 49.10
CA LEU A 18 1.68 -41.86 47.83
C LEU A 18 0.79 -41.52 46.63
N VAL A 19 -0.45 -42.03 46.60
CA VAL A 19 -1.40 -41.77 45.49
C VAL A 19 -1.76 -40.29 45.43
N PHE A 20 -1.97 -39.64 46.57
CA PHE A 20 -2.24 -38.21 46.65
C PHE A 20 -1.07 -37.38 46.14
N ALA A 21 0.16 -37.73 46.52
CA ALA A 21 1.37 -37.04 46.02
C ALA A 21 1.51 -37.18 44.50
N ILE A 22 1.25 -38.38 43.95
CA ILE A 22 1.27 -38.61 42.49
C ILE A 22 0.19 -37.77 41.80
N ALA A 23 -1.03 -37.77 42.32
CA ALA A 23 -2.12 -36.95 41.77
C ALA A 23 -1.79 -35.45 41.82
N LEU A 24 -1.15 -34.98 42.89
CA LEU A 24 -0.70 -33.60 43.02
C LEU A 24 0.37 -33.27 41.96
N ILE A 25 1.35 -34.15 41.75
CA ILE A 25 2.37 -33.96 40.71
C ILE A 25 1.74 -33.91 39.32
N VAL A 26 0.84 -34.83 38.98
CA VAL A 26 0.18 -34.88 37.67
C VAL A 26 -0.68 -33.63 37.43
N THR A 27 -1.46 -33.21 38.43
CA THR A 27 -2.31 -32.02 38.31
C THR A 27 -1.48 -30.74 38.22
N THR A 28 -0.42 -30.60 39.01
CA THR A 28 0.47 -29.44 38.95
C THR A 28 1.23 -29.38 37.61
N THR A 29 1.78 -30.50 37.14
CA THR A 29 2.50 -30.54 35.84
C THR A 29 1.56 -30.26 34.67
N GLY A 30 0.36 -30.85 34.65
CA GLY A 30 -0.66 -30.54 33.65
C GLY A 30 -1.07 -29.06 33.65
N GLY A 31 -1.23 -28.47 34.84
CA GLY A 31 -1.48 -27.04 35.01
C GLY A 31 -0.36 -26.18 34.43
N ILE A 32 0.90 -26.50 34.75
CA ILE A 32 2.07 -25.77 34.22
C ILE A 32 2.11 -25.84 32.69
N VAL A 33 1.96 -27.04 32.10
CA VAL A 33 1.97 -27.22 30.64
C VAL A 33 0.84 -26.41 29.98
N THR A 34 -0.35 -26.40 30.60
CA THR A 34 -1.49 -25.62 30.11
C THR A 34 -1.20 -24.11 30.11
N ILE A 35 -0.65 -23.58 31.21
CA ILE A 35 -0.30 -22.16 31.34
C ILE A 35 0.79 -21.79 30.31
N VAL A 36 1.85 -22.58 30.19
CA VAL A 36 2.93 -22.32 29.22
C VAL A 36 2.41 -22.34 27.79
N THR A 37 1.52 -23.28 27.47
CA THR A 37 0.91 -23.36 26.14
C THR A 37 0.02 -22.15 25.86
N ALA A 38 -0.79 -21.71 26.84
CA ALA A 38 -1.60 -20.51 26.73
C ALA A 38 -0.75 -19.25 26.54
N GLN A 39 0.35 -19.10 27.28
CA GLN A 39 1.28 -17.97 27.14
C GLN A 39 1.92 -17.91 25.74
N LYS A 40 2.36 -19.06 25.22
CA LYS A 40 2.88 -19.14 23.83
C LYS A 40 1.80 -18.79 22.81
N GLY A 41 0.57 -19.26 23.01
CA GLY A 41 -0.58 -18.93 22.18
C GLY A 41 -0.86 -17.43 22.16
N ILE A 42 -0.89 -16.78 23.34
CA ILE A 42 -1.08 -15.32 23.47
C ILE A 42 0.05 -14.58 22.76
N SER A 43 1.31 -14.94 23.00
CA SER A 43 2.46 -14.28 22.36
C SER A 43 2.41 -14.38 20.84
N LEU A 44 2.03 -15.55 20.31
CA LEU A 44 1.84 -15.73 18.87
C LEU A 44 0.71 -14.83 18.33
N LEU A 45 -0.43 -14.79 19.01
CA LEU A 45 -1.56 -13.95 18.63
C LEU A 45 -1.21 -12.46 18.66
N GLU A 46 -0.49 -12.00 19.68
CA GLU A 46 -0.01 -10.62 19.78
C GLU A 46 0.96 -10.29 18.64
N SER A 47 1.90 -11.18 18.34
CA SER A 47 2.84 -10.98 17.24
C SER A 47 2.14 -10.88 15.88
N LYS A 48 1.13 -11.74 15.66
CA LYS A 48 0.34 -11.75 14.42
C LYS A 48 -0.53 -10.51 14.32
N LYS A 49 -1.18 -10.11 15.41
CA LYS A 49 -1.95 -8.87 15.47
C LYS A 49 -1.08 -7.67 15.13
N ALA A 50 0.11 -7.56 15.72
CA ALA A 50 1.03 -6.46 15.43
C ALA A 50 1.47 -6.47 13.95
N GLU A 51 1.74 -7.64 13.38
CA GLU A 51 2.05 -7.78 11.95
C GLU A 51 0.89 -7.28 11.07
N TYR A 52 -0.34 -7.71 11.36
CA TYR A 52 -1.54 -7.28 10.62
C TYR A 52 -1.80 -5.78 10.76
N ASP A 53 -1.71 -5.23 11.97
CA ASP A 53 -1.92 -3.80 12.23
C ASP A 53 -0.89 -2.95 11.47
N ASN A 54 0.36 -3.39 11.40
CA ASN A 54 1.40 -2.68 10.65
C ASN A 54 1.13 -2.70 9.14
N VAL A 55 0.75 -3.85 8.59
CA VAL A 55 0.37 -3.97 7.18
C VAL A 55 -0.84 -3.09 6.89
N PHE A 56 -1.87 -3.13 7.74
CA PHE A 56 -3.08 -2.34 7.57
C PHE A 56 -2.80 -0.84 7.60
N LYS A 57 -2.02 -0.36 8.57
CA LYS A 57 -1.57 1.04 8.63
C LYS A 57 -0.83 1.44 7.37
N LYS A 58 0.05 0.57 6.87
CA LYS A 58 0.82 0.86 5.66
C LYS A 58 -0.05 0.91 4.41
N GLN A 59 -1.00 -0.02 4.28
CA GLN A 59 -1.99 0.00 3.20
C GLN A 59 -2.85 1.26 3.24
N ALA A 60 -3.26 1.71 4.42
CA ALA A 60 -3.99 2.97 4.57
C ALA A 60 -3.14 4.17 4.14
N GLU A 61 -1.87 4.24 4.54
CA GLU A 61 -0.94 5.28 4.10
C GLU A 61 -0.79 5.29 2.57
N LEU A 62 -0.57 4.13 1.95
CA LEU A 62 -0.46 4.00 0.49
C LEU A 62 -1.75 4.39 -0.21
N ASN A 63 -2.93 4.07 0.34
CA ASN A 63 -4.22 4.51 -0.21
C ASN A 63 -4.30 6.04 -0.29
N PHE A 64 -3.96 6.75 0.80
CA PHE A 64 -3.96 8.21 0.80
C PHE A 64 -2.99 8.80 -0.23
N GLN A 65 -1.80 8.21 -0.36
CA GLN A 65 -0.81 8.67 -1.35
C GLN A 65 -1.27 8.41 -2.79
N ILE A 66 -1.94 7.28 -3.07
CA ILE A 66 -2.55 7.00 -4.38
C ILE A 66 -3.68 8.00 -4.69
N GLU A 67 -4.56 8.30 -3.73
CA GLU A 67 -5.61 9.32 -3.91
C GLU A 67 -5.03 10.70 -4.23
N GLU A 68 -3.94 11.07 -3.56
CA GLU A 68 -3.22 12.30 -3.84
C GLU A 68 -2.65 12.30 -5.27
N LEU A 69 -2.02 11.20 -5.70
CA LEU A 69 -1.54 11.05 -7.09
C LEU A 69 -2.67 11.16 -8.10
N PHE A 70 -3.85 10.56 -7.84
CA PHE A 70 -5.01 10.72 -8.71
C PHE A 70 -5.51 12.15 -8.77
N ARG A 71 -5.50 12.87 -7.65
CA ARG A 71 -5.85 14.29 -7.62
C ARG A 71 -4.85 15.12 -8.44
N ASP A 72 -3.56 14.82 -8.33
CA ASP A 72 -2.51 15.49 -9.12
C ASP A 72 -2.64 15.19 -10.62
N LEU A 73 -2.94 13.95 -11.00
CA LEU A 73 -3.24 13.58 -12.39
C LEU A 73 -4.48 14.30 -12.92
N ASN A 74 -5.55 14.36 -12.12
CA ASN A 74 -6.76 15.07 -12.52
C ASN A 74 -6.48 16.58 -12.67
N ASN A 75 -5.69 17.15 -11.76
CA ASN A 75 -5.22 18.52 -11.89
C ASN A 75 -4.43 18.71 -13.18
N LEU A 76 -3.53 17.77 -13.53
CA LEU A 76 -2.72 17.80 -14.75
C LEU A 76 -3.61 17.85 -16.00
N LYS A 77 -4.67 17.03 -16.04
CA LYS A 77 -5.64 16.97 -17.14
C LYS A 77 -6.50 18.23 -17.29
N THR A 78 -7.00 18.75 -16.19
CA THR A 78 -8.13 19.71 -16.21
C THR A 78 -7.71 21.16 -16.26
N LYS A 79 -6.57 21.52 -15.65
CA LYS A 79 -6.11 22.91 -15.64
C LYS A 79 -5.28 23.21 -16.88
N ARG A 80 -5.61 24.31 -17.58
CA ARG A 80 -4.78 24.85 -18.66
C ARG A 80 -3.41 25.26 -18.11
N ARG A 81 -2.34 24.83 -18.76
CA ARG A 81 -0.96 25.09 -18.36
C ARG A 81 -0.11 25.45 -19.55
N ASN A 82 0.93 26.25 -19.31
CA ASN A 82 2.01 26.39 -20.28
C ASN A 82 2.92 25.14 -20.27
N SER A 83 3.83 25.06 -21.24
CA SER A 83 4.67 23.86 -21.39
C SER A 83 5.63 23.62 -20.22
N SER A 84 6.11 24.66 -19.55
CA SER A 84 6.98 24.52 -18.38
C SER A 84 6.22 24.01 -17.16
N GLU A 85 5.03 24.55 -16.91
CA GLU A 85 4.17 24.15 -15.79
C GLU A 85 3.70 22.70 -15.95
N HIS A 86 3.32 22.30 -17.16
CA HIS A 86 2.93 20.91 -17.45
C HIS A 86 4.06 19.94 -17.14
N LYS A 87 5.28 20.22 -17.64
CA LYS A 87 6.47 19.41 -17.35
C LYS A 87 6.83 19.39 -15.86
N HIS A 88 6.69 20.52 -15.18
CA HIS A 88 6.94 20.60 -13.74
C HIS A 88 5.97 19.69 -12.95
N MET A 89 4.68 19.76 -13.26
CA MET A 89 3.67 18.90 -12.62
C MET A 89 3.90 17.43 -12.92
N GLN A 90 4.23 17.06 -14.16
CA GLN A 90 4.62 15.70 -14.51
C GLN A 90 5.80 15.20 -13.66
N LYS A 91 6.80 16.06 -13.44
CA LYS A 91 7.97 15.72 -12.61
C LYS A 91 7.60 15.53 -11.14
N LEU A 92 6.67 16.34 -10.60
CA LEU A 92 6.16 16.18 -9.23
C LEU A 92 5.43 14.85 -9.05
N ILE A 93 4.51 14.52 -9.97
CA ILE A 93 3.78 13.25 -9.94
C ILE A 93 4.76 12.07 -10.05
N THR A 94 5.72 12.16 -10.96
CA THR A 94 6.76 11.13 -11.14
C THR A 94 7.57 10.94 -9.86
N LYS A 95 7.97 12.03 -9.20
CA LYS A 95 8.74 11.96 -7.95
C LYS A 95 7.94 11.26 -6.85
N LYS A 96 6.67 11.64 -6.66
CA LYS A 96 5.79 10.99 -5.66
C LYS A 96 5.62 9.51 -5.96
N ARG A 97 5.33 9.15 -7.22
CA ARG A 97 5.21 7.76 -7.68
C ARG A 97 6.46 6.93 -7.39
N LEU A 98 7.65 7.43 -7.74
CA LEU A 98 8.93 6.75 -7.48
C LEU A 98 9.21 6.57 -6.00
N LEU A 99 8.85 7.55 -5.16
CA LEU A 99 8.98 7.42 -3.71
C LEU A 99 8.10 6.29 -3.17
N MET A 100 6.86 6.17 -3.65
CA MET A 100 5.96 5.07 -3.30
C MET A 100 6.49 3.71 -3.78
N GLU A 101 7.00 3.63 -5.01
CA GLU A 101 7.61 2.40 -5.54
C GLU A 101 8.79 1.94 -4.68
N ASN A 102 9.66 2.88 -4.28
CA ASN A 102 10.80 2.58 -3.41
C ASN A 102 10.36 2.15 -2.00
N ASP A 103 9.36 2.83 -1.43
CA ASP A 103 8.82 2.51 -0.11
C ASP A 103 8.18 1.11 -0.08
N ILE A 104 7.45 0.72 -1.14
CA ILE A 104 6.95 -0.65 -1.32
C ILE A 104 8.12 -1.63 -1.49
N ALA A 105 9.17 -1.27 -2.23
CA ALA A 105 10.33 -2.14 -2.46
C ALA A 105 11.13 -2.42 -1.18
N MET A 106 11.06 -1.54 -0.18
CA MET A 106 11.68 -1.70 1.14
C MET A 106 10.86 -2.59 2.09
N GLN A 107 9.63 -2.93 1.76
CA GLN A 107 8.80 -3.81 2.60
C GLN A 107 9.30 -5.26 2.55
N ALA A 108 9.28 -5.92 3.71
CA ALA A 108 9.75 -7.31 3.84
C ALA A 108 8.93 -8.29 2.99
N ASP A 109 7.61 -8.12 2.98
CA ASP A 109 6.69 -8.92 2.16
C ASP A 109 6.04 -8.04 1.10
N LYS A 110 6.62 -8.10 -0.09
CA LYS A 110 6.17 -7.32 -1.25
C LYS A 110 4.83 -7.80 -1.81
N SER A 111 4.47 -9.07 -1.57
CA SER A 111 3.26 -9.68 -2.12
C SER A 111 1.99 -9.00 -1.60
N LYS A 112 2.04 -8.49 -0.37
CA LYS A 112 0.95 -7.75 0.30
C LYS A 112 0.62 -6.41 -0.36
N TYR A 113 1.45 -5.94 -1.30
CA TYR A 113 1.34 -4.61 -1.92
C TYR A 113 1.31 -4.64 -3.46
N GLU A 114 1.12 -5.80 -4.09
CA GLU A 114 1.13 -5.93 -5.56
C GLU A 114 0.07 -5.07 -6.25
N VAL A 115 -1.10 -4.91 -5.63
CA VAL A 115 -2.17 -4.03 -6.16
C VAL A 115 -1.69 -2.58 -6.29
N TYR A 116 -0.93 -2.08 -5.32
CA TYR A 116 -0.39 -0.73 -5.36
C TYR A 116 0.64 -0.57 -6.47
N LYS A 117 1.48 -1.58 -6.71
CA LYS A 117 2.42 -1.55 -7.84
C LYS A 117 1.68 -1.47 -9.18
N ALA A 118 0.62 -2.26 -9.34
CA ALA A 118 -0.21 -2.21 -10.54
C ALA A 118 -0.85 -0.82 -10.72
N MET A 119 -1.36 -0.21 -9.65
CA MET A 119 -1.89 1.17 -9.69
C MET A 119 -0.82 2.20 -10.07
N LEU A 120 0.38 2.12 -9.49
CA LEU A 120 1.50 3.01 -9.81
C LEU A 120 1.96 2.88 -11.27
N GLU A 121 1.91 1.66 -11.83
CA GLU A 121 2.20 1.46 -13.25
C GLU A 121 1.10 2.07 -14.14
N GLN A 122 -0.18 1.94 -13.76
CA GLN A 122 -1.26 2.62 -14.48
C GLN A 122 -1.12 4.15 -14.44
N ILE A 123 -0.69 4.71 -13.30
CA ILE A 123 -0.37 6.14 -13.19
C ILE A 123 0.72 6.52 -14.19
N ARG A 124 1.78 5.71 -14.33
CA ARG A 124 2.86 5.92 -15.33
C ARG A 124 2.31 5.95 -16.75
N VAL A 125 1.47 4.99 -17.10
CA VAL A 125 0.84 4.89 -18.43
C VAL A 125 -0.03 6.12 -18.71
N ILE A 126 -0.84 6.56 -17.74
CA ILE A 126 -1.66 7.77 -17.85
C ILE A 126 -0.78 9.00 -18.07
N GLN A 127 0.30 9.16 -17.31
CA GLN A 127 1.24 10.27 -17.48
C GLN A 127 1.82 10.32 -18.90
N SER A 128 2.23 9.17 -19.45
CA SER A 128 2.74 9.08 -20.82
C SER A 128 1.69 9.50 -21.84
N SER A 129 0.47 8.97 -21.72
CA SER A 129 -0.63 9.33 -22.63
C SER A 129 -0.97 10.82 -22.56
N MET A 130 -0.94 11.43 -21.37
CA MET A 130 -1.16 12.87 -21.21
C MET A 130 -0.08 13.71 -21.91
N ASP A 131 1.18 13.28 -21.89
CA ASP A 131 2.26 13.98 -22.58
C ASP A 131 2.13 13.90 -24.11
N ASP A 132 1.69 12.76 -24.64
CA ASP A 132 1.43 12.60 -26.07
C ASP A 132 0.27 13.51 -26.51
N LEU A 133 -0.83 13.53 -25.73
CA LEU A 133 -1.98 14.39 -25.99
C LEU A 133 -1.64 15.88 -25.92
N ASP A 134 -0.83 16.31 -24.94
CA ASP A 134 -0.36 17.69 -24.82
C ASP A 134 0.49 18.09 -26.03
N ARG A 135 1.39 17.20 -26.48
CA ARG A 135 2.22 17.42 -27.67
C ARG A 135 1.36 17.56 -28.93
N GLU A 136 0.40 16.67 -29.14
CA GLU A 136 -0.51 16.75 -30.28
C GLU A 136 -1.40 17.99 -30.25
N SER A 137 -1.90 18.37 -29.07
CA SER A 137 -2.69 19.58 -28.87
C SER A 137 -1.92 20.82 -29.32
N LYS A 138 -0.67 20.97 -28.88
CA LYS A 138 0.22 22.09 -29.27
C LYS A 138 0.53 22.09 -30.76
N LYS A 139 0.76 20.92 -31.36
CA LYS A 139 0.98 20.81 -32.80
C LYS A 139 -0.24 21.28 -33.59
N ARG A 140 -1.44 20.89 -33.15
CA ARG A 140 -2.71 21.35 -33.75
C ARG A 140 -2.88 22.86 -33.64
N GLU A 141 -2.60 23.43 -32.48
CA GLU A 141 -2.67 24.89 -32.25
C GLU A 141 -1.70 25.64 -33.18
N SER A 142 -0.44 25.20 -33.27
CA SER A 142 0.56 25.81 -34.17
C SER A 142 0.18 25.70 -35.65
N ASN A 143 -0.30 24.53 -36.09
CA ASN A 143 -0.75 24.34 -37.48
C ASN A 143 -1.94 25.25 -37.82
N MET A 144 -2.87 25.44 -36.88
CA MET A 144 -4.02 26.32 -37.06
C MET A 144 -3.60 27.79 -37.19
N GLU A 145 -2.63 28.23 -36.37
CA GLU A 145 -2.06 29.57 -36.46
C GLU A 145 -1.37 29.82 -37.81
N GLN A 146 -0.61 28.83 -38.31
CA GLN A 146 0.03 28.91 -39.63
C GLN A 146 -0.99 28.98 -40.77
N LEU A 147 -2.05 28.16 -40.71
CA LEU A 147 -3.13 28.19 -41.69
C LEU A 147 -3.83 29.55 -41.73
N GLU A 148 -4.08 30.17 -40.58
CA GLU A 148 -4.69 31.49 -40.51
C GLU A 148 -3.77 32.58 -41.09
N LYS A 149 -2.46 32.53 -40.79
CA LYS A 149 -1.47 33.43 -41.40
C LYS A 149 -1.42 33.28 -42.92
N CYS A 150 -1.45 32.05 -43.43
CA CYS A 150 -1.53 31.78 -44.86
C CYS A 150 -2.83 32.36 -45.46
N ARG A 151 -3.98 32.15 -44.81
CA ARG A 151 -5.27 32.67 -45.25
C ARG A 151 -5.25 34.20 -45.39
N ILE A 152 -4.76 34.90 -44.37
CA ILE A 152 -4.63 36.36 -44.37
C ILE A 152 -3.73 36.83 -45.53
N LYS A 153 -2.56 36.21 -45.70
CA LYS A 153 -1.62 36.56 -46.78
C LYS A 153 -2.23 36.37 -48.18
N TYR A 154 -3.02 35.30 -48.38
CA TYR A 154 -3.74 35.08 -49.64
C TYR A 154 -4.82 36.15 -49.87
N GLN A 155 -5.57 36.53 -48.84
CA GLN A 155 -6.57 37.60 -48.94
C GLN A 155 -5.93 38.95 -49.28
N GLU A 156 -4.79 39.29 -48.66
CA GLU A 156 -4.02 40.50 -48.96
C GLU A 156 -3.51 40.51 -50.41
N LEU A 157 -2.92 39.40 -50.88
CA LEU A 157 -2.47 39.26 -52.26
C LEU A 157 -3.62 39.42 -53.27
N THR A 158 -4.80 38.91 -52.93
CA THR A 158 -5.98 39.00 -53.80
C THR A 158 -6.51 40.44 -53.85
N LYS A 159 -6.59 41.12 -52.71
CA LYS A 159 -6.96 42.55 -52.64
C LYS A 159 -5.98 43.43 -53.42
N ASN A 160 -4.68 43.18 -53.28
CA ASN A 160 -3.62 43.93 -53.98
C ASN A 160 -3.60 43.71 -55.50
N LYS A 161 -4.14 42.58 -56.00
CA LYS A 161 -4.33 42.36 -57.44
C LYS A 161 -5.53 43.11 -58.01
N LEU A 162 -6.57 43.31 -57.20
CA LEU A 162 -7.79 44.06 -57.60
C LEU A 162 -7.59 45.59 -57.59
N THR A 163 -6.54 46.09 -56.90
CA THR A 163 -6.24 47.52 -56.78
C THR A 163 -5.08 48.01 -57.64
N LYS A 164 -4.46 47.15 -58.46
CA LYS A 164 -3.50 47.60 -59.48
C LYS A 164 -4.25 48.04 -60.75
N PRO A 165 -3.97 49.26 -61.27
CA PRO A 165 -4.60 49.79 -62.48
C PRO A 165 -4.24 48.99 -63.74
#